data_AF-A0A7C8UYL9-F1
#
_entry.id   AF-A0A7C8UYL9-F1
#
_cell.length_a   1.000
_cell.length_b   1.000
_cell.length_c   1.000
_cell.angle_alpha   90.00
_cell.angle_beta   90.00
_cell.angle_gamma   90.00
#
_symmetry.space_group_name_H-M   'P 1'
#
loop_
_entity.id
_entity.type
_entity.pdbx_description
1 polymer ?
#
loop_
_entity_poly.entity_id
_entity_poly.type
_entity_poly.pdbx_seq_one_letter_code
_entity_poly.pdbx_strand_id
1 'polypeptide(L)'
;MQQNGIQHIQIGIRANKEPFVEVPLDKITKAVSVILDKRNHPILIHCNKGKHRTGCIVGCLRKIQKWTLCNVFDEYRRFSHPKERVLDEQVIELWEESQLLVMAKENGWVR
;
A
#
# COMPACT_ATOMS: atom_id res chain seq x y z
N MET A 1 -5.45 -21.09 6.30
CA MET A 1 -5.88 -19.74 6.74
C MET A 1 -7.15 -19.82 7.58
N GLN A 2 -8.29 -20.27 7.04
CA GLN A 2 -9.54 -20.36 7.81
C GLN A 2 -9.46 -21.26 9.06
N GLN A 3 -8.76 -22.41 8.99
CA GLN A 3 -8.55 -23.30 10.14
C GLN A 3 -7.80 -22.63 11.30
N ASN A 4 -7.04 -21.57 11.04
CA ASN A 4 -6.30 -20.80 12.04
C ASN A 4 -7.03 -19.51 12.43
N GLY A 5 -8.30 -19.34 12.04
CA GLY A 5 -9.05 -18.11 12.27
C GLY A 5 -8.54 -16.90 11.47
N ILE A 6 -7.72 -17.11 10.45
CA ILE A 6 -7.13 -16.01 9.65
C ILE A 6 -8.05 -15.69 8.48
N GLN A 7 -8.59 -14.47 8.49
CA GLN A 7 -9.28 -13.89 7.34
C GLN A 7 -8.28 -13.56 6.23
N HIS A 8 -8.55 -14.03 5.02
CA HIS A 8 -7.74 -13.74 3.84
C HIS A 8 -8.44 -12.73 2.95
N ILE A 9 -7.83 -11.56 2.75
CA ILE A 9 -8.35 -10.50 1.89
C ILE A 9 -7.46 -10.41 0.64
N GLN A 10 -8.01 -10.77 -0.51
CA GLN A 10 -7.27 -10.76 -1.77
C GLN A 10 -7.63 -9.53 -2.61
N ILE A 11 -6.62 -8.73 -2.94
CA ILE A 11 -6.76 -7.56 -3.82
C ILE A 11 -5.86 -7.78 -5.03
N GLY A 12 -6.49 -8.05 -6.18
CA GLY A 12 -5.80 -8.31 -7.43
C GLY A 12 -5.17 -7.05 -8.01
N ILE A 13 -3.91 -6.78 -7.65
CA ILE A 13 -3.09 -5.72 -8.24
C ILE A 13 -2.18 -6.33 -9.31
N ARG A 14 -2.34 -5.87 -10.56
CA ARG A 14 -1.46 -6.27 -11.68
C ARG A 14 -0.07 -5.65 -11.50
N ALA A 15 0.95 -6.30 -12.04
CA ALA A 15 2.31 -5.81 -11.90
C ALA A 15 2.51 -4.56 -12.79
N ASN A 16 2.91 -3.45 -12.17
CA ASN A 16 3.31 -2.24 -12.88
C ASN A 16 4.56 -2.55 -13.72
N LYS A 17 4.40 -2.66 -15.03
CA LYS A 17 5.49 -2.97 -15.97
C LYS A 17 5.27 -2.16 -17.23
N GLU A 18 6.36 -1.54 -17.69
CA GLU A 18 6.41 -0.94 -19.01
C GLU A 18 6.06 -1.99 -20.09
N PRO A 19 5.39 -1.58 -21.19
CA PRO A 19 5.02 -0.20 -21.54
C PRO A 19 3.57 0.20 -21.16
N PHE A 20 2.72 -0.72 -20.69
CA PHE A 20 1.25 -0.53 -20.75
C PHE A 20 0.46 -0.98 -19.50
N VAL A 21 1.11 -1.31 -18.39
CA VAL A 21 0.38 -1.79 -17.19
C VAL A 21 0.48 -0.76 -16.08
N GLU A 22 -0.54 0.09 -15.97
CA GLU A 22 -0.71 0.98 -14.81
C GLU A 22 -1.37 0.22 -13.65
N VAL A 23 -0.94 0.53 -12.43
CA VAL A 23 -1.62 0.04 -11.22
C VAL A 23 -2.87 0.88 -11.00
N PRO A 24 -4.06 0.27 -10.94
CA PRO A 24 -5.28 1.01 -10.67
C PRO A 24 -5.25 1.58 -9.24
N LEU A 25 -5.34 2.90 -9.10
CA LEU A 25 -5.28 3.59 -7.81
C LEU A 25 -6.43 3.19 -6.87
N ASP A 26 -7.58 2.78 -7.42
CA ASP A 26 -8.72 2.25 -6.65
C ASP A 26 -8.36 0.99 -5.85
N LYS A 27 -7.50 0.13 -6.41
CA LYS A 27 -7.03 -1.08 -5.71
C LYS A 27 -6.10 -0.73 -4.56
N ILE A 28 -5.28 0.30 -4.72
CA ILE A 28 -4.42 0.82 -3.66
C ILE A 28 -5.30 1.38 -2.55
N THR A 29 -6.26 2.24 -2.88
CA THR A 29 -7.22 2.80 -1.92
C THR A 29 -7.95 1.71 -1.14
N LYS A 30 -8.42 0.66 -1.82
CA LYS A 30 -9.06 -0.50 -1.16
C LYS A 30 -8.11 -1.25 -0.23
N ALA A 31 -6.83 -1.42 -0.62
CA ALA A 31 -5.86 -2.11 0.23
C ALA A 31 -5.52 -1.29 1.47
N VAL A 32 -5.29 0.01 1.29
CA VAL A 32 -4.97 0.93 2.38
C VAL A 32 -6.16 1.07 3.33
N SER A 33 -7.41 1.11 2.86
CA SER A 33 -8.58 1.18 3.74
C SER A 33 -8.71 -0.06 4.65
N VAL A 34 -8.43 -1.25 4.13
CA VAL A 34 -8.38 -2.49 4.92
C VAL A 34 -7.28 -2.43 5.98
N ILE A 35 -6.12 -1.86 5.65
CA ILE A 35 -4.99 -1.72 6.58
C ILE A 35 -5.30 -0.70 7.68
N LEU A 36 -6.02 0.39 7.37
CA LEU A 36 -6.36 1.40 8.38
C LEU A 36 -7.41 0.90 9.39
N ASP A 37 -8.24 -0.06 9.01
CA ASP A 37 -9.24 -0.63 9.90
C ASP A 37 -8.59 -1.49 11.00
N LYS A 38 -8.55 -0.91 12.22
CA LYS A 38 -7.95 -1.53 13.40
C LYS A 38 -8.57 -2.88 13.77
N ARG A 39 -9.79 -3.19 13.32
CA ARG A 39 -10.44 -4.49 13.57
C ARG A 39 -9.76 -5.64 12.82
N ASN A 40 -9.01 -5.33 11.76
CA ASN A 40 -8.26 -6.32 10.98
C ASN A 40 -6.87 -6.61 11.58
N HIS A 41 -6.50 -5.97 12.70
CA HIS A 41 -5.15 -6.08 13.26
C HIS A 41 -5.08 -7.21 14.30
N PRO A 42 -3.98 -7.99 14.34
CA PRO A 42 -2.77 -7.88 13.53
C PRO A 42 -2.93 -8.37 12.07
N ILE A 43 -2.32 -7.67 11.11
CA ILE A 43 -2.41 -7.95 9.67
C ILE A 43 -1.04 -8.25 9.04
N LEU A 44 -1.00 -9.23 8.13
CA LEU A 44 0.15 -9.51 7.26
C LEU A 44 -0.14 -9.00 5.84
N ILE A 45 0.67 -8.06 5.35
CA ILE A 45 0.62 -7.60 3.97
C ILE A 45 1.70 -8.32 3.16
N HIS A 46 1.32 -9.01 2.10
CA HIS A 46 2.29 -9.65 1.22
C HIS A 46 1.84 -9.67 -0.25
N CYS A 47 2.80 -9.86 -1.13
CA CYS A 47 2.58 -10.27 -2.52
C CYS A 47 3.50 -11.45 -2.83
N ASN A 48 3.93 -11.65 -4.08
CA ASN A 48 4.82 -12.78 -4.39
C ASN A 48 6.21 -12.64 -3.77
N LYS A 49 6.77 -11.43 -3.74
CA LYS A 49 8.15 -11.17 -3.26
C LYS A 49 8.25 -10.08 -2.20
N GLY A 50 7.12 -9.47 -1.81
CA GLY A 50 7.10 -8.36 -0.86
C GLY A 50 7.74 -7.06 -1.36
N LYS A 51 8.03 -6.91 -2.67
CA LYS A 51 8.78 -5.78 -3.24
C LYS A 51 7.87 -4.70 -3.83
N HIS A 52 7.34 -4.95 -5.02
CA HIS A 52 6.60 -3.95 -5.83
C HIS A 52 5.24 -3.58 -5.22
N ARG A 53 4.27 -4.50 -5.29
CA ARG A 53 2.90 -4.27 -4.82
C ARG A 53 2.84 -3.97 -3.33
N THR A 54 3.59 -4.74 -2.54
CA THR A 54 3.70 -4.49 -1.10
C THR A 54 4.35 -3.14 -0.82
N GLY A 55 5.43 -2.79 -1.53
CA GLY A 55 6.10 -1.50 -1.42
C GLY A 55 5.21 -0.32 -1.76
N CYS A 56 4.40 -0.39 -2.83
CA CYS A 56 3.42 0.65 -3.16
C CYS A 56 2.41 0.84 -2.03
N ILE A 57 1.80 -0.24 -1.53
CA ILE A 57 0.81 -0.16 -0.45
C ILE A 57 1.44 0.41 0.84
N VAL A 58 2.64 -0.04 1.20
CA VAL A 58 3.36 0.48 2.37
C VAL A 58 3.74 1.95 2.16
N GLY A 59 4.17 2.34 0.96
CA GLY A 59 4.48 3.73 0.65
C GLY A 59 3.27 4.66 0.77
N CYS A 60 2.11 4.24 0.26
CA CYS A 60 0.84 4.96 0.45
C CYS A 60 0.43 5.04 1.93
N LEU A 61 0.68 3.98 2.72
CA LEU A 61 0.49 4.01 4.16
C LEU A 61 1.42 5.03 4.85
N ARG A 62 2.68 5.15 4.40
CA ARG A 62 3.62 6.17 4.91
C ARG A 62 3.17 7.59 4.58
N LYS A 63 2.55 7.82 3.41
CA LYS A 63 1.94 9.12 3.08
C LYS A 63 0.85 9.51 4.10
N ILE A 64 -0.03 8.57 4.48
CA ILE A 64 -1.02 8.80 5.55
C ILE A 64 -0.34 9.13 6.89
N GLN A 65 0.80 8.51 7.18
CA GLN A 65 1.62 8.80 8.36
C GLN A 65 2.40 10.12 8.25
N LYS A 66 2.18 10.91 7.18
CA LYS A 66 2.82 12.19 6.90
C LYS A 66 4.34 12.11 6.76
N TRP A 67 4.86 10.99 6.25
CA TRP A 67 6.27 10.90 5.89
C TRP A 67 6.53 11.75 4.64
N THR A 68 7.75 12.30 4.53
CA THR A 68 8.20 12.97 3.30
C THR A 68 8.39 11.95 2.19
N LEU A 69 8.10 12.32 0.94
CA LEU A 69 8.29 11.43 -0.21
C LEU A 69 9.72 10.88 -0.29
N CYS A 70 10.73 11.67 0.08
CA CYS A 70 12.12 11.20 0.16
C CYS A 70 12.29 9.98 1.08
N ASN A 71 11.71 10.01 2.29
CA ASN A 71 11.79 8.89 3.23
C ASN A 71 10.95 7.70 2.75
N VAL A 72 9.82 7.95 2.10
CA VAL A 72 8.98 6.90 1.52
C VAL A 72 9.71 6.15 0.41
N PHE A 73 10.37 6.88 -0.50
CA PHE A 73 11.13 6.29 -1.59
C PHE A 73 12.38 5.57 -1.09
N ASP A 74 13.06 6.10 -0.05
CA ASP A 74 14.18 5.41 0.57
C ASP A 74 13.77 4.04 1.14
N GLU A 75 12.67 3.99 1.91
CA GLU A 75 12.11 2.74 2.43
C GLU A 75 11.75 1.77 1.29
N TYR A 76 11.05 2.27 0.27
CA TYR A 76 10.67 1.46 -0.89
C TYR A 76 11.88 0.86 -1.60
N ARG A 77 12.91 1.65 -1.90
CA ARG A 77 14.14 1.20 -2.58
C ARG A 77 14.87 0.15 -1.74
N ARG A 78 14.96 0.37 -0.43
CA ARG A 78 15.59 -0.57 0.51
C ARG A 78 14.97 -1.97 0.44
N PHE A 79 13.65 -2.07 0.36
CA PHE A 79 12.95 -3.36 0.30
C PHE A 79 12.76 -3.92 -1.11
N SER A 80 12.82 -3.07 -2.13
CA SER A 80 12.68 -3.49 -3.54
C SER A 80 14.00 -3.83 -4.23
N HIS A 81 15.14 -3.43 -3.66
CA HIS A 81 16.48 -3.73 -4.19
C HIS A 81 16.69 -5.22 -4.47
N PRO A 82 17.36 -5.61 -5.58
CA PRO A 82 17.91 -4.78 -6.68
C PRO A 82 16.93 -4.58 -7.84
N LYS A 83 15.62 -4.64 -7.59
CA LYS A 83 14.58 -4.64 -8.61
C LYS A 83 13.55 -3.54 -8.37
N GLU A 84 13.97 -2.43 -7.78
CA GLU A 84 13.21 -1.20 -7.69
C GLU A 84 12.69 -0.76 -9.06
N ARG A 85 11.53 -0.09 -9.06
CA ARG A 85 10.87 0.41 -10.26
C ARG A 85 10.43 1.84 -10.02
N VAL A 86 10.80 2.73 -10.94
CA VAL A 86 10.36 4.13 -10.94
C VAL A 86 8.84 4.23 -11.04
N LEU A 87 8.19 3.35 -11.81
CA LEU A 87 6.73 3.34 -11.92
C LEU A 87 6.01 3.08 -10.58
N ASP A 88 6.62 2.32 -9.67
CA ASP A 88 6.05 2.09 -8.35
C ASP A 88 6.19 3.33 -7.45
N GLU A 89 7.29 4.09 -7.59
CA GLU A 89 7.49 5.39 -6.92
C GLU A 89 6.51 6.43 -7.44
N GLN A 90 6.31 6.50 -8.76
CA GLN A 90 5.33 7.37 -9.39
C GLN A 90 3.90 7.06 -8.91
N VAL A 91 3.55 5.78 -8.76
CA VAL A 91 2.24 5.39 -8.19
C VAL A 91 2.08 5.87 -6.75
N ILE A 92 3.13 5.76 -5.92
CA ILE A 92 3.11 6.27 -4.54
C ILE A 92 2.93 7.80 -4.56
N GLU A 93 3.65 8.50 -5.43
CA GLU A 93 3.58 9.95 -5.56
C GLU A 93 2.18 10.43 -5.93
N LEU A 94 1.62 9.86 -7.01
CA LEU A 94 0.34 10.26 -7.60
C LEU A 94 -0.90 9.82 -6.80
N TRP A 95 -0.76 8.84 -5.90
CA TRP A 95 -1.90 8.36 -5.11
C TRP A 95 -2.32 9.37 -4.05
N GLU A 96 -3.57 9.84 -4.07
CA GLU A 96 -4.08 10.85 -3.13
C GLU A 96 -4.71 10.23 -1.87
N GLU A 97 -4.19 10.56 -0.69
CA GLU A 97 -4.68 10.03 0.60
C GLU A 97 -5.96 10.71 1.14
N SER A 98 -6.36 11.83 0.57
CA SER A 98 -7.39 12.75 1.11
C SER A 98 -8.70 12.04 1.48
N GLN A 99 -9.21 11.17 0.61
CA GLN A 99 -10.46 10.45 0.83
C GLN A 99 -10.39 9.47 2.01
N LEU A 100 -9.25 8.79 2.20
CA LEU A 100 -9.08 7.85 3.31
C LEU A 100 -8.80 8.55 4.63
N LEU A 101 -8.15 9.72 4.61
CA LEU A 101 -7.88 10.48 5.82
C LEU A 101 -9.16 10.94 6.51
N VAL A 102 -10.18 11.36 5.76
CA VAL A 102 -11.49 11.74 6.33
C VAL A 102 -12.12 10.55 7.02
N MET A 103 -12.31 9.44 6.30
CA MET A 103 -12.87 8.20 6.84
C MET A 103 -12.08 7.70 8.06
N ALA A 104 -10.75 7.70 7.99
CA ALA A 104 -9.92 7.20 9.07
C ALA A 104 -9.97 8.09 10.32
N LYS A 105 -10.16 9.41 10.16
CA LYS A 105 -10.38 10.33 11.29
C LYS A 105 -11.73 10.12 11.93
N GLU A 106 -12.80 10.01 11.13
CA GLU A 106 -14.16 9.74 11.62
C GLU A 106 -14.23 8.44 12.44
N ASN A 107 -13.47 7.43 12.04
CA ASN A 107 -13.39 6.14 12.75
C ASN A 107 -12.35 6.11 13.89
N GLY A 108 -11.63 7.22 14.18
CA GLY A 108 -10.59 7.26 15.21
C GLY A 108 -9.39 6.35 14.94
N TRP A 109 -9.13 6.03 13.67
CA TRP A 109 -8.04 5.15 13.26
C TRP A 109 -6.71 5.89 13.15
N VAL A 110 -6.76 7.15 12.71
CA VAL A 110 -5.63 8.08 12.68
C VAL A 110 -5.90 9.26 13.61
N ARG A 111 -4.82 9.87 14.12
CA ARG A 111 -4.87 11.06 14.99
C ARG A 111 -4.71 12.35 14.16
#